data_AF-A0A6P1FKX1-F1
#
_entry.id   AF-A0A6P1FKX1-F1
#
_cell.length_a   1.000
_cell.length_b   1.000
_cell.length_c   1.000
_cell.angle_alpha   90.00
_cell.angle_beta   90.00
_cell.angle_gamma   90.00
#
_symmetry.space_group_name_H-M   'P 1'
#
loop_
_entity.id
_entity.type
_entity.pdbx_description
1 polymer ?
#
loop_
_entity_poly.entity_id
_entity_poly.type
_entity_poly.pdbx_seq_one_letter_code
_entity_poly.pdbx_strand_id
1 'polypeptide(L)' 'MSRTTTPRAGQHAWFIRYVSTSEGWAPETIRGHVEERTATGWILQIGAERHEVAESEWAVYCP' A
#
# COMPACT_ATOMS: atom_id res chain seq x y z
N MET A 1 -1.46 -3.65 20.25
CA MET A 1 -2.39 -3.10 19.23
C MET A 1 -1.60 -2.10 18.40
N SER A 2 -1.15 -2.50 17.21
CA SER A 2 -0.40 -1.58 16.34
C SER A 2 -1.33 -0.45 15.91
N ARG A 3 -1.00 0.78 16.29
CA ARG A 3 -1.59 1.98 15.69
C ARG A 3 -1.15 1.98 14.24
N THR A 4 -2.00 1.52 13.32
CA THR A 4 -1.74 1.66 11.89
C THR A 4 -1.79 3.15 11.58
N THR A 5 -0.64 3.82 11.60
CA THR A 5 -0.55 5.22 11.22
C THR A 5 -0.86 5.29 9.73
N THR A 6 -1.98 5.90 9.37
CA THR A 6 -2.34 6.18 7.97
C THR A 6 -1.20 6.96 7.31
N PRO A 7 -0.56 6.42 6.27
CA PRO A 7 0.51 7.11 5.58
C PRO A 7 0.00 8.42 4.99
N ARG A 8 0.82 9.46 5.10
CA ARG A 8 0.57 10.80 4.55
C ARG A 8 1.46 11.04 3.34
N ALA A 9 1.04 11.99 2.50
CA ALA A 9 1.88 12.52 1.43
C ALA A 9 3.28 12.90 1.95
N GLY A 10 4.31 12.55 1.20
CA GLY A 10 5.71 12.77 1.60
C GLY A 10 6.36 11.62 2.37
N GLN A 11 5.61 10.56 2.72
CA GLN A 11 6.14 9.42 3.47
C GLN A 11 6.46 8.23 2.58
N HIS A 12 7.46 7.45 2.95
CA HIS A 12 7.65 6.12 2.40
C HIS A 12 6.74 5.15 3.14
N ALA A 13 5.95 4.37 2.40
CA ALA A 13 5.02 3.40 2.98
C ALA A 13 5.11 2.05 2.26
N TRP A 14 4.78 1.00 3.00
CA TRP A 14 4.76 -0.38 2.52
C TRP A 14 3.32 -0.85 2.62
N PHE A 15 2.85 -1.53 1.58
CA PHE A 15 1.50 -2.06 1.51
C PHE A 15 1.59 -3.54 1.21
N ILE A 16 0.72 -4.31 1.86
CA ILE A 16 0.61 -5.75 1.67
C ILE A 16 -0.85 -6.13 1.40
N ARG A 17 -1.05 -7.02 0.43
CA ARG A 17 -2.31 -7.74 0.25
C ARG A 17 -2.03 -9.23 0.09
N TYR A 18 -3.05 -10.05 0.28
CA TYR A 18 -2.98 -11.48 -0.05
C TYR A 18 -3.85 -11.73 -1.27
N VAL A 19 -3.27 -12.36 -2.28
CA VAL A 19 -3.97 -12.74 -3.50
C VAL A 19 -4.17 -14.25 -3.52
N SER A 20 -5.34 -14.69 -3.97
CA SER A 20 -5.63 -16.11 -4.15
C SER A 20 -4.97 -16.60 -5.44
N THR A 21 -4.21 -17.68 -5.36
CA THR A 21 -3.51 -18.35 -6.46
C THR A 21 -3.92 -19.82 -6.49
N SER A 22 -3.56 -20.56 -7.55
CA SER A 22 -3.81 -21.99 -7.65
C SER A 22 -3.10 -22.82 -6.56
N GLU A 23 -2.05 -22.28 -5.95
CA GLU A 23 -1.26 -22.94 -4.91
C GLU A 23 -1.63 -22.47 -3.49
N GLY A 24 -2.62 -21.57 -3.35
CA GLY A 24 -3.06 -21.00 -2.08
C GLY A 24 -3.00 -19.48 -2.06
N TRP A 25 -2.90 -18.89 -0.87
CA TRP A 25 -2.79 -17.43 -0.72
C TRP A 25 -1.33 -17.00 -0.76
N ALA A 26 -0.99 -16.07 -1.65
CA ALA A 26 0.35 -15.50 -1.78
C ALA A 26 0.35 -14.03 -1.34
N PRO A 27 1.36 -13.57 -0.58
CA PRO A 27 1.50 -12.16 -0.26
C PRO A 27 2.00 -11.38 -1.47
N GLU A 28 1.37 -10.25 -1.75
CA GLU A 28 1.85 -9.25 -2.69
C GLU A 28 2.22 -8.00 -1.88
N THR A 29 3.40 -7.43 -2.15
CA THR A 29 3.85 -6.21 -1.47
C THR A 29 4.24 -5.16 -2.47
N ILE A 30 3.87 -3.91 -2.17
CA ILE A 30 4.35 -2.72 -2.88
C ILE A 30 4.91 -1.74 -1.87
N ARG A 31 5.97 -1.03 -2.26
CA ARG A 31 6.59 0.00 -1.44
C ARG A 31 6.93 1.20 -2.31
N GLY A 32 6.64 2.39 -1.80
CA GLY A 32 6.85 3.60 -2.56
C GLY A 32 6.62 4.85 -1.75
N HIS A 33 6.91 5.99 -2.38
CA HIS A 33 6.67 7.28 -1.79
C HIS A 33 5.21 7.66 -1.98
N VAL A 34 4.49 7.96 -0.90
CA VAL A 34 3.11 8.45 -0.97
C VAL A 34 3.12 9.85 -1.57
N GLU A 35 2.62 9.99 -2.79
CA GLU A 35 2.35 11.32 -3.37
C GLU A 35 1.11 11.93 -2.74
N GLU A 36 0.03 11.14 -2.62
CA GLU A 36 -1.27 11.63 -2.20
C GLU A 36 -2.06 10.59 -1.40
N ARG A 37 -2.83 11.05 -0.42
CA ARG A 37 -3.93 10.29 0.21
C ARG A 37 -5.23 10.72 -0.46
N THR A 38 -5.91 9.81 -1.14
CA THR A 38 -7.21 10.05 -1.78
C THR A 38 -8.35 9.71 -0.81
N ALA A 39 -9.60 9.79 -1.27
CA ALA A 39 -10.76 9.34 -0.48
C ALA A 39 -10.83 7.81 -0.34
N THR A 40 -10.26 7.05 -1.29
CA THR A 40 -10.39 5.59 -1.41
C THR A 40 -9.10 4.83 -1.14
N GLY A 41 -7.96 5.54 -1.04
CA GLY A 41 -6.66 4.92 -0.83
C GLY A 41 -5.50 5.90 -0.97
N TRP A 42 -4.42 5.45 -1.59
CA TRP A 42 -3.19 6.22 -1.77
C TRP A 42 -2.72 6.19 -3.22
N ILE A 43 -2.01 7.24 -3.63
CA ILE A 43 -1.20 7.25 -4.84
C ILE A 43 0.26 7.16 -4.42
N LEU A 44 0.96 6.14 -4.93
CA LEU A 44 2.38 5.92 -4.70
C LEU A 44 3.18 6.25 -5.95
N GLN A 45 4.29 6.95 -5.77
CA GLN A 45 5.35 7.04 -6.76
C GLN A 45 6.35 5.91 -6.52
N ILE A 46 6.50 5.05 -7.52
CA ILE A 46 7.48 3.95 -7.55
C ILE A 46 8.35 4.14 -8.79
N GLY A 47 9.59 4.58 -8.60
CA GLY A 47 10.44 4.99 -9.73
C GLY A 47 9.81 6.16 -10.50
N ALA A 48 9.57 5.98 -11.80
CA ALA A 48 8.93 6.97 -12.66
C ALA A 48 7.40 6.78 -12.80
N GLU A 49 6.83 5.75 -12.17
CA GLU A 49 5.42 5.38 -12.32
C GLU A 49 4.59 5.72 -11.10
N ARG A 50 3.32 6.05 -11.36
CA ARG A 50 2.28 6.26 -10.35
C ARG A 50 1.43 5.01 -10.23
N HIS A 51 1.25 4.56 -9.00
CA HIS A 51 0.43 3.40 -8.66
C HIS A 51 -0.68 3.81 -7.71
N GLU A 52 -1.92 3.49 -8.06
CA GLU A 52 -3.05 3.63 -7.17
C GLU A 52 -3.19 2.40 -6.28
N VAL A 53 -3.45 2.64 -4.99
CA VAL A 53 -3.49 1.61 -3.95
C VAL A 53 -4.77 1.78 -3.15
N ALA A 54 -5.73 0.90 -3.37
CA ALA A 54 -7.04 0.97 -2.71
C ALA A 54 -6.96 0.47 -1.26
N GLU A 55 -7.51 1.24 -0.32
CA GLU A 55 -7.57 0.87 1.11
C GLU A 55 -8.42 -0.37 1.37
N SER A 56 -9.39 -0.67 0.49
CA SER A 56 -10.18 -1.89 0.58
C SER A 56 -9.42 -3.16 0.23
N GLU A 57 -8.30 -3.05 -0.49
CA GLU A 57 -7.51 -4.21 -0.96
C GLU A 57 -6.19 -4.35 -0.23
N TRP A 58 -5.62 -3.25 0.25
CA TRP A 58 -4.27 -3.19 0.77
C TRP A 58 -4.23 -2.78 2.24
N ALA A 59 -3.48 -3.55 3.04
CA ALA A 59 -3.13 -3.17 4.39
C ALA A 59 -1.82 -2.38 4.40
N VAL A 60 -1.76 -1.32 5.20
CA VAL A 60 -0.53 -0.57 5.45
C VAL A 60 0.35 -1.34 6.44
N TYR A 61 1.61 -1.54 6.06
CA TYR A 61 2.66 -2.04 6.93
C TYR A 61 3.62 -0.89 7.27
N CYS A 62 3.66 -0.50 8.54
CA CYS A 62 4.66 0.43 9.07
C CYS A 62 5.58 -0.37 10.01
N PRO A 63 6.90 -0.41 9.76
CA PRO A 63 7.86 -0.96 10.73
C PRO A 63 7.92 -0.13 12.02
#